data_AF-R7I8K2-F1
#
_entry.id   AF-R7I8K2-F1
#
_cell.length_a   1.000
_cell.length_b   1.000
_cell.length_c   1.000
_cell.angle_alpha   90.00
_cell.angle_beta   90.00
_cell.angle_gamma   90.00
#
_symmetry.space_group_name_H-M   'P 1'
#
loop_
_entity.id
_entity.type
_entity.pdbx_description
1 polymer ?
#
loop_
_entity_poly.entity_id
_entity_poly.type
_entity_poly.pdbx_seq_one_letter_code
_entity_poly.pdbx_strand_id
1 'polypeptide(L)'
;MDLTVLSKSFAGIAAKNRETLKAALYIETGRFPTCRAGTYYARVVDKKTSRGVTYLVVTSGLNGFIRPGFAAMAERIAANGAASGLEPFYTTKNEFRIEVLPAHPAGTTETVTVAGNLCTAVDVIAEGITLPTLEVGDLVAVTNAGAYAATLSPTRFSSHPAPQEFLWEGK
;
A
#
# COMPACT_ATOMS: atom_id res chain seq x y z
N MET A 1 -4.82 -5.96 -18.46
CA MET A 1 -6.23 -5.68 -18.80
C MET A 1 -6.26 -4.81 -20.03
N ASP A 2 -7.05 -5.18 -21.04
CA ASP A 2 -7.20 -4.40 -22.28
C ASP A 2 -8.41 -3.44 -22.16
N LEU A 3 -8.11 -2.15 -22.06
CA LEU A 3 -9.15 -1.11 -21.94
C LEU A 3 -9.95 -0.91 -23.23
N THR A 4 -9.37 -1.23 -24.39
CA THR A 4 -10.05 -1.14 -25.68
C THR A 4 -11.17 -2.16 -25.78
N VAL A 5 -10.87 -3.40 -25.40
CA VAL A 5 -11.85 -4.50 -25.36
C VAL A 5 -12.97 -4.19 -24.36
N LEU A 6 -12.61 -3.68 -23.17
CA LEU A 6 -13.56 -3.33 -22.13
C LEU A 6 -14.48 -2.18 -22.58
N SER A 7 -13.91 -1.13 -23.17
CA SER A 7 -14.66 0.01 -23.71
C SER A 7 -15.64 -0.43 -24.80
N LYS A 8 -15.22 -1.29 -25.73
CA LYS A 8 -16.11 -1.81 -26.80
C LYS A 8 -17.29 -2.60 -26.22
N SER A 9 -17.02 -3.44 -25.22
CA SER A 9 -18.05 -4.24 -24.56
C SER A 9 -19.08 -3.36 -23.83
N PHE A 10 -18.62 -2.36 -23.07
CA PHE A 10 -19.52 -1.42 -22.38
C PHE A 10 -20.32 -0.54 -23.34
N ALA A 11 -19.75 -0.13 -24.46
CA ALA A 11 -20.47 0.60 -25.49
C ALA A 11 -21.65 -0.22 -26.05
N GLY A 12 -21.45 -1.52 -26.29
CA GLY A 12 -22.51 -2.44 -26.72
C GLY A 12 -23.64 -2.58 -25.69
N ILE A 13 -23.28 -2.73 -24.40
CA ILE A 13 -24.26 -2.80 -23.30
C ILE A 13 -25.04 -1.48 -23.18
N ALA A 14 -24.35 -0.34 -23.24
CA ALA A 14 -24.99 0.97 -23.15
C ALA A 14 -25.94 1.23 -24.33
N ALA A 15 -25.61 0.80 -25.55
CA ALA A 15 -26.50 0.90 -26.71
C ALA A 15 -27.76 0.05 -26.50
N LYS A 16 -27.59 -1.22 -26.11
CA LYS A 16 -28.70 -2.13 -25.82
C LYS A 16 -29.63 -1.58 -24.74
N ASN A 17 -29.09 -1.07 -23.63
CA ASN A 17 -29.88 -0.50 -22.54
C ASN A 17 -30.70 0.72 -22.99
N ARG A 18 -30.14 1.58 -23.85
CA ARG A 18 -30.88 2.71 -24.43
C ARG A 18 -32.02 2.23 -25.33
N GLU A 19 -31.78 1.20 -26.14
CA GLU A 19 -32.79 0.69 -27.07
C GLU A 19 -33.94 0.00 -26.34
N THR A 20 -33.65 -0.91 -25.41
CA THR A 20 -34.63 -1.81 -24.81
C THR A 20 -35.20 -1.33 -23.48
N LEU A 21 -34.35 -0.76 -22.61
CA LEU A 21 -34.74 -0.37 -21.24
C LEU A 21 -34.98 1.13 -21.09
N LYS A 22 -34.64 1.93 -22.12
CA LYS A 22 -34.64 3.40 -22.06
C LYS A 22 -33.80 3.93 -20.87
N ALA A 23 -32.71 3.24 -20.55
CA ALA A 23 -31.86 3.51 -19.39
C ALA A 23 -30.41 3.83 -19.78
N ALA A 24 -29.74 4.62 -18.94
CA ALA A 24 -28.30 4.88 -19.04
C ALA A 24 -27.48 3.82 -18.29
N LEU A 25 -26.27 3.53 -18.79
CA LEU A 25 -25.28 2.72 -18.09
C LEU A 25 -24.36 3.62 -17.27
N TYR A 26 -24.22 3.32 -15.98
CA TYR A 26 -23.23 3.94 -15.08
C TYR A 26 -22.17 2.91 -14.68
N ILE A 27 -20.93 3.36 -14.47
CA ILE A 27 -19.81 2.54 -14.01
C ILE A 27 -19.22 3.21 -12.77
N GLU A 28 -19.20 2.49 -11.66
CA GLU A 28 -18.69 2.97 -10.36
C GLU A 28 -17.25 2.49 -10.15
N THR A 29 -16.32 3.10 -10.87
CA THR A 29 -14.89 2.77 -10.76
C THR A 29 -14.18 3.67 -9.76
N GLY A 30 -13.57 3.07 -8.74
CA GLY A 30 -12.78 3.77 -7.73
C GLY A 30 -11.31 3.39 -7.80
N ARG A 31 -10.96 2.20 -7.28
CA ARG A 31 -9.57 1.70 -7.21
C ARG A 31 -8.81 1.79 -8.52
N PHE A 32 -9.46 1.42 -9.62
CA PHE A 32 -8.80 1.23 -10.90
C PHE A 32 -8.11 2.52 -11.41
N PRO A 33 -8.79 3.68 -11.51
CA PRO A 33 -8.14 4.91 -11.94
C PRO A 33 -7.20 5.52 -10.91
N THR A 34 -7.44 5.36 -9.60
CA THR A 34 -6.71 6.14 -8.59
C THR A 34 -5.56 5.39 -7.93
N CYS A 35 -5.60 4.06 -7.82
CA CYS A 35 -4.66 3.29 -6.99
C CYS A 35 -3.19 3.60 -7.29
N ARG A 36 -2.82 3.65 -8.57
CA ARG A 36 -1.44 3.88 -9.03
C ARG A 36 -0.99 5.35 -8.96
N ALA A 37 -1.90 6.27 -8.67
CA ALA A 37 -1.59 7.71 -8.62
C ALA A 37 -0.97 8.16 -7.29
N GLY A 38 -0.86 7.26 -6.30
CA GLY A 38 -0.31 7.57 -4.98
C GLY A 38 0.81 6.62 -4.56
N THR A 39 1.80 7.19 -3.88
CA THR A 39 2.84 6.48 -3.13
C THR A 39 2.85 7.01 -1.71
N TYR A 40 2.83 6.11 -0.73
CA TYR A 40 2.90 6.46 0.68
C TYR A 40 4.35 6.49 1.14
N TYR A 41 4.80 7.58 1.76
CA TYR A 41 6.15 7.72 2.27
C TYR A 41 6.15 7.74 3.80
N ALA A 42 7.00 6.93 4.41
CA ALA A 42 7.15 6.82 5.86
C ALA A 42 8.63 6.96 6.23
N ARG A 43 8.92 7.77 7.25
CA ARG A 43 10.30 8.02 7.70
C ARG A 43 10.73 6.96 8.71
N VAL A 44 11.95 6.44 8.55
CA VAL A 44 12.60 5.59 9.54
C VAL A 44 12.91 6.44 10.78
N VAL A 45 12.38 6.04 11.94
CA VAL A 45 12.56 6.74 13.22
C VAL A 45 13.37 5.96 14.23
N ASP A 46 13.49 4.66 14.04
CA ASP A 46 14.30 3.79 14.88
C ASP A 46 14.79 2.58 14.06
N LYS A 47 15.97 2.08 14.41
CA LYS A 47 16.56 0.87 13.85
C LYS A 47 17.12 0.05 15.00
N LYS A 48 16.64 -1.19 15.12
CA LYS A 48 17.03 -2.06 16.24
C LYS A 48 17.13 -3.51 15.83
N THR A 49 18.00 -4.24 16.52
CA THR A 49 18.06 -5.69 16.39
C THR A 49 17.46 -6.34 17.63
N SER A 50 16.52 -7.24 17.42
CA SER A 50 15.89 -8.02 18.49
C SER A 50 15.82 -9.47 18.08
N ARG A 51 16.37 -10.36 18.92
CA ARG A 51 16.42 -11.82 18.68
C ARG A 51 16.96 -12.18 17.29
N GLY A 52 17.98 -11.46 16.83
CA GLY A 52 18.61 -11.69 15.52
C GLY A 52 17.85 -11.11 14.32
N VAL A 53 16.70 -10.46 14.52
CA VAL A 53 15.97 -9.76 13.46
C VAL A 53 16.23 -8.26 13.57
N THR A 54 16.63 -7.65 12.46
CA THR A 54 16.75 -6.19 12.35
C THR A 54 15.41 -5.59 11.94
N TYR A 55 14.96 -4.60 12.70
CA TYR A 55 13.72 -3.86 12.46
C TYR A 55 14.05 -2.43 12.05
N LEU A 56 13.40 -1.98 10.98
CA LEU A 56 13.25 -0.56 10.65
C LEU A 56 11.87 -0.12 11.11
N VAL A 57 11.82 0.77 12.10
CA VAL A 57 10.57 1.34 12.60
C VAL A 57 10.30 2.63 11.84
N VAL A 58 9.12 2.75 11.22
CA VAL A 58 8.72 3.93 10.46
C VAL A 58 7.57 4.70 11.13
N THR A 59 7.50 6.00 10.88
CA THR A 59 6.37 6.84 11.29
C THR A 59 5.07 6.41 10.61
N SER A 60 3.97 6.44 11.36
CA SER A 60 2.61 6.33 10.81
C SER A 60 2.46 5.11 9.92
N GLY A 61 2.73 3.91 10.44
CA GLY A 61 2.56 2.65 9.71
C GLY A 61 1.08 2.39 9.41
N LEU A 62 0.47 1.47 10.15
CA LEU A 62 -0.91 1.03 9.93
C LEU A 62 -1.93 2.18 10.02
N ASN A 63 -1.73 3.14 10.91
CA ASN A 63 -2.64 4.29 11.04
C ASN A 63 -2.50 5.32 9.91
N GLY A 64 -1.41 5.31 9.14
CA GLY A 64 -1.24 6.15 7.95
C GLY A 64 -1.58 5.44 6.65
N PHE A 65 -1.18 4.17 6.53
CA PHE A 65 -1.57 3.28 5.45
C PHE A 65 -1.82 1.86 5.99
N ILE A 66 -3.09 1.50 6.17
CA ILE A 66 -3.50 0.25 6.81
C ILE A 66 -3.24 -1.02 5.97
N ARG A 67 -3.30 -0.90 4.63
CA ARG A 67 -3.30 -2.07 3.74
C ARG A 67 -2.02 -2.91 3.82
N PRO A 68 -0.80 -2.33 3.85
CA PRO A 68 0.42 -3.11 4.01
C PRO A 68 0.44 -3.96 5.30
N GLY A 69 -0.05 -3.41 6.41
CA GLY A 69 -0.20 -4.14 7.68
C GLY A 69 -1.09 -5.37 7.56
N PHE A 70 -2.25 -5.20 6.91
CA PHE A 70 -3.18 -6.30 6.66
C PHE A 70 -2.66 -7.30 5.63
N ALA A 71 -1.93 -6.84 4.61
CA ALA A 71 -1.32 -7.71 3.61
C ALA A 71 -0.25 -8.61 4.25
N ALA A 72 0.66 -8.05 5.05
CA ALA A 72 1.66 -8.82 5.78
C ALA A 72 1.00 -9.82 6.75
N MET A 73 -0.05 -9.40 7.47
CA MET A 73 -0.82 -10.29 8.33
C MET A 73 -1.50 -11.43 7.56
N ALA A 74 -2.13 -11.14 6.42
CA ALA A 74 -2.81 -12.13 5.59
C ALA A 74 -1.83 -13.20 5.08
N GLU A 75 -0.67 -12.76 4.56
CA GLU A 75 0.41 -13.65 4.12
C GLU A 75 0.95 -14.50 5.28
N ARG A 76 1.11 -13.93 6.48
CA ARG A 76 1.56 -14.66 7.68
C ARG A 76 0.56 -15.73 8.12
N ILE A 77 -0.73 -15.44 8.06
CA ILE A 77 -1.80 -16.38 8.45
C ILE A 77 -1.97 -17.49 7.42
N ALA A 78 -1.71 -17.23 6.15
CA ALA A 78 -1.85 -18.18 5.05
C ALA A 78 -0.75 -19.25 5.04
N ALA A 79 -0.32 -19.73 6.21
CA ALA A 79 0.90 -20.44 6.57
C ALA A 79 1.41 -21.60 5.70
N ASN A 80 0.78 -21.97 4.58
CA ASN A 80 1.30 -22.87 3.52
C ASN A 80 0.54 -22.72 2.16
N GLY A 81 -0.07 -21.57 1.88
CA GLY A 81 -0.86 -21.34 0.67
C GLY A 81 -0.95 -19.85 0.30
N ALA A 82 -1.59 -19.54 -0.83
CA ALA A 82 -1.87 -18.15 -1.15
C ALA A 82 -3.01 -17.64 -0.25
N ALA A 83 -2.81 -16.50 0.41
CA ALA A 83 -3.90 -15.83 1.10
C ALA A 83 -5.01 -15.49 0.10
N SER A 84 -6.25 -15.83 0.43
CA SER A 84 -7.42 -15.35 -0.33
C SER A 84 -7.54 -13.83 -0.17
N GLY A 85 -7.99 -13.14 -1.23
CA GLY A 85 -8.24 -11.70 -1.18
C GLY A 85 -9.27 -11.35 -0.09
N LEU A 86 -8.96 -10.31 0.68
CA LEU A 86 -9.77 -9.70 1.73
C LEU A 86 -10.00 -8.22 1.37
N GLU A 87 -10.71 -7.98 0.26
CA GLU A 87 -10.98 -6.62 -0.21
C GLU A 87 -11.74 -5.80 0.85
N PRO A 88 -11.40 -4.50 1.05
CA PRO A 88 -10.40 -3.74 0.31
C PRO A 88 -8.97 -3.80 0.89
N PHE A 89 -8.76 -4.57 1.96
CA PHE A 89 -7.54 -4.58 2.78
C PHE A 89 -6.37 -5.32 2.13
N TYR A 90 -6.65 -6.44 1.47
CA TYR A 90 -5.65 -7.26 0.80
C TYR A 90 -6.23 -7.84 -0.50
N THR A 91 -5.59 -7.58 -1.63
CA THR A 91 -6.03 -8.10 -2.94
C THR A 91 -5.31 -9.41 -3.27
N THR A 92 -3.98 -9.35 -3.26
CA THR A 92 -3.10 -10.44 -3.66
C THR A 92 -1.66 -10.15 -3.26
N LYS A 93 -0.81 -11.17 -3.29
CA LYS A 93 0.61 -11.06 -3.00
C LYS A 93 1.27 -10.05 -3.93
N ASN A 94 2.14 -9.21 -3.35
CA ASN A 94 2.86 -8.14 -4.07
C ASN A 94 1.95 -7.07 -4.72
N GLU A 95 0.76 -6.83 -4.17
CA GLU A 95 -0.11 -5.73 -4.63
C GLU A 95 0.50 -4.33 -4.41
N PHE A 96 1.54 -4.22 -3.58
CA PHE A 96 2.36 -3.03 -3.39
C PHE A 96 3.83 -3.36 -3.62
N ARG A 97 4.61 -2.37 -4.05
CA ARG A 97 6.07 -2.42 -4.01
C ARG A 97 6.55 -1.60 -2.83
N ILE A 98 7.62 -2.08 -2.20
CA ILE A 98 8.35 -1.35 -1.17
C ILE A 98 9.63 -0.85 -1.81
N GLU A 99 9.75 0.46 -1.88
CA GLU A 99 10.89 1.19 -2.40
C GLU A 99 11.53 1.98 -1.25
N VAL A 100 12.78 2.41 -1.43
CA VAL A 100 13.51 3.12 -0.39
C VAL A 100 14.23 4.33 -0.97
N LEU A 101 14.36 5.38 -0.15
CA LEU A 101 15.06 6.62 -0.49
C LEU A 101 16.11 6.89 0.60
N PRO A 102 17.29 6.27 0.50
CA PRO A 102 18.38 6.52 1.43
C PRO A 102 18.98 7.92 1.19
N ALA A 103 19.38 8.60 2.25
CA ALA A 103 20.07 9.89 2.19
C ALA A 103 21.49 9.79 1.59
N HIS A 104 22.08 8.59 1.62
CA HIS A 104 23.40 8.30 1.09
C HIS A 104 23.34 7.15 0.07
N PRO A 105 24.26 7.11 -0.92
CA PRO A 105 24.31 6.03 -1.90
C PRO A 105 24.40 4.67 -1.21
N ALA A 106 23.50 3.77 -1.56
CA ALA A 106 23.45 2.43 -1.01
C ALA A 106 24.74 1.66 -1.35
N GLY A 107 25.65 1.53 -0.38
CA GLY A 107 26.86 0.72 -0.51
C GLY A 107 26.65 -0.75 -0.14
N THR A 108 25.60 -1.05 0.62
CA THR A 108 25.30 -2.37 1.16
C THR A 108 23.79 -2.63 1.22
N THR A 109 23.42 -3.91 1.29
CA THR A 109 22.05 -4.36 1.53
C THR A 109 21.98 -5.14 2.84
N GLU A 110 20.82 -5.12 3.48
CA GLU A 110 20.52 -5.90 4.68
C GLU A 110 19.10 -6.48 4.63
N THR A 111 18.89 -7.59 5.32
CA THR A 111 17.56 -8.20 5.48
C THR A 111 16.91 -7.67 6.75
N VAL A 112 15.73 -7.07 6.60
CA VAL A 112 15.03 -6.33 7.66
C VAL A 112 13.54 -6.63 7.67
N THR A 113 12.92 -6.36 8.82
CA THR A 113 11.47 -6.21 8.94
C THR A 113 11.13 -4.73 9.06
N VAL A 114 10.25 -4.25 8.19
CA VAL A 114 9.74 -2.87 8.25
C VAL A 114 8.44 -2.88 9.04
N ALA A 115 8.44 -2.18 10.18
CA ALA A 115 7.29 -2.07 11.07
C ALA A 115 6.93 -0.60 11.31
N GLY A 116 5.67 -0.31 11.63
CA GLY A 116 5.29 1.03 12.07
C GLY A 116 5.57 1.25 13.55
N ASN A 117 5.25 2.45 14.02
CA ASN A 117 5.51 2.92 15.38
C ASN A 117 4.35 2.69 16.36
N LEU A 118 3.38 1.83 16.04
CA LEU A 118 2.23 1.53 16.89
C LEU A 118 2.47 0.30 17.77
N CYS A 119 1.74 0.23 18.89
CA CYS A 119 1.80 -0.88 19.85
C CYS A 119 0.94 -2.10 19.44
N THR A 120 0.97 -2.49 18.16
CA THR A 120 0.19 -3.64 17.66
C THR A 120 1.00 -4.53 16.73
N ALA A 121 0.82 -5.84 16.85
CA ALA A 121 1.52 -6.85 16.07
C ALA A 121 1.11 -6.90 14.58
N VAL A 122 0.09 -6.15 14.19
CA VAL A 122 -0.35 -5.98 12.79
C VAL A 122 0.31 -4.77 12.13
N ASP A 123 1.02 -3.94 12.90
CA ASP A 123 1.76 -2.77 12.37
C ASP A 123 3.10 -3.18 11.75
N VAL A 124 3.05 -4.13 10.82
CA VAL A 124 4.20 -4.66 10.08
C VAL A 124 3.92 -4.48 8.61
N ILE A 125 4.76 -3.71 7.92
CA ILE A 125 4.61 -3.42 6.49
C ILE A 125 5.17 -4.58 5.65
N ALA A 126 6.32 -5.13 6.06
CA ALA A 126 6.92 -6.31 5.44
C ALA A 126 7.93 -7.00 6.36
N GLU A 127 8.00 -8.32 6.27
CA GLU A 127 8.89 -9.16 7.09
C GLU A 127 9.98 -9.79 6.23
N GLY A 128 11.22 -9.75 6.71
CA GLY A 128 12.35 -10.47 6.11
C GLY A 128 12.69 -10.07 4.67
N ILE A 129 12.50 -8.79 4.32
CA ILE A 129 12.84 -8.27 2.98
C ILE A 129 14.28 -7.76 2.94
N THR A 130 14.97 -7.99 1.83
CA THR A 130 16.32 -7.43 1.61
C THR A 130 16.21 -6.08 0.92
N LEU A 131 16.74 -5.04 1.56
CA LEU A 131 16.74 -3.66 1.09
C LEU A 131 18.16 -3.10 1.13
N PRO A 132 18.45 -2.01 0.39
CA PRO A 132 19.55 -1.11 0.74
C PRO A 132 19.56 -0.81 2.24
N THR A 133 20.75 -0.72 2.83
CA THR A 133 20.90 -0.30 4.24
C THR A 133 20.26 1.07 4.44
N LEU A 134 19.35 1.15 5.40
CA LEU A 134 18.67 2.40 5.78
C LEU A 134 19.06 2.79 7.19
N GLU A 135 19.13 4.10 7.42
CA GLU A 135 19.38 4.72 8.72
C GLU A 135 18.20 5.58 9.16
N VAL A 136 18.20 5.97 10.43
CA VAL A 136 17.19 6.89 10.97
C VAL A 136 17.21 8.19 10.16
N GLY A 137 16.03 8.59 9.67
CA GLY A 137 15.86 9.75 8.79
C GLY A 137 15.56 9.38 7.34
N ASP A 138 15.95 8.19 6.86
CA ASP A 138 15.65 7.72 5.51
C ASP A 138 14.15 7.44 5.32
N LEU A 139 13.70 7.31 4.07
CA LEU A 139 12.30 7.04 3.75
C LEU A 139 12.09 5.64 3.18
N VAL A 140 11.01 5.01 3.62
CA VAL A 140 10.39 3.85 2.97
C VAL A 140 9.18 4.35 2.18
N ALA A 141 9.06 3.89 0.95
CA ALA A 141 7.96 4.22 0.04
C ALA A 141 7.14 2.98 -0.28
N VAL A 142 5.82 3.07 -0.18
CA VAL A 142 4.88 1.99 -0.52
C VAL A 142 3.99 2.46 -1.67
N THR A 143 4.13 1.82 -2.83
CA THR A 143 3.38 2.20 -4.04
C THR A 143 1.90 1.83 -3.92
N ASN A 144 1.09 2.21 -4.91
CA ASN A 144 -0.34 1.83 -4.99
C ASN A 144 -1.19 2.33 -3.81
N ALA A 145 -0.85 3.52 -3.32
CA ALA A 145 -1.49 4.19 -2.18
C ALA A 145 -2.56 5.22 -2.60
N GLY A 146 -2.93 5.32 -3.88
CA GLY A 146 -3.95 6.29 -4.32
C GLY A 146 -5.40 5.84 -4.08
N ALA A 147 -5.61 4.60 -3.63
CA ALA A 147 -6.94 4.06 -3.32
C ALA A 147 -6.90 3.25 -2.02
N TYR A 148 -7.88 3.50 -1.14
CA TYR A 148 -8.01 2.82 0.15
C TYR A 148 -6.74 2.89 1.02
N ALA A 149 -5.97 3.98 0.88
CA ALA A 149 -4.89 4.31 1.80
C ALA A 149 -5.41 5.27 2.87
N ALA A 150 -5.29 6.57 2.68
CA ALA A 150 -5.76 7.58 3.63
C ALA A 150 -7.24 7.37 4.02
N THR A 151 -8.10 7.06 3.05
CA THR A 151 -9.55 6.89 3.27
C THR A 151 -9.92 5.66 4.08
N LEU A 152 -9.06 4.64 4.15
CA LEU A 152 -9.31 3.40 4.90
C LEU A 152 -8.54 3.37 6.23
N SER A 153 -7.55 4.25 6.41
CA SER A 153 -6.61 4.16 7.53
C SER A 153 -7.14 4.85 8.78
N PRO A 154 -6.96 4.26 9.97
CA PRO A 154 -7.44 4.83 11.23
C PRO A 154 -6.49 5.93 11.73
N THR A 155 -6.45 7.08 11.04
CA THR A 155 -5.47 8.16 11.25
C THR A 155 -5.41 8.73 12.67
N ARG A 156 -6.47 8.55 13.47
CA ARG A 156 -6.53 8.99 14.88
C ARG A 156 -6.02 7.94 15.87
N PHE A 157 -5.73 6.72 15.43
CA PHE A 157 -5.23 5.67 16.30
C PHE A 157 -3.85 6.05 16.85
N SER A 158 -3.70 5.95 18.18
CA SER A 158 -2.51 6.37 18.93
C SER A 158 -2.19 7.88 18.87
N SER A 159 -3.13 8.72 18.41
CA SER A 159 -3.02 10.19 18.42
C SER A 159 -1.78 10.78 17.74
N HIS A 160 -1.18 10.07 16.79
CA HIS A 160 -0.11 10.60 15.96
C HIS A 160 -0.64 11.69 15.01
N PRO A 161 0.21 12.63 14.57
CA PRO A 161 -0.14 13.54 13.48
C PRO A 161 -0.57 12.75 12.23
N ALA A 162 -1.61 13.22 11.57
CA ALA A 162 -2.03 12.64 10.30
C ALA A 162 -0.92 12.82 9.24
N PRO A 163 -0.73 11.85 8.33
CA PRO A 163 0.15 12.03 7.19
C PRO A 163 -0.27 13.24 6.35
N GLN A 164 0.71 13.96 5.80
CA GLN A 164 0.45 15.04 4.85
C GLN A 164 0.24 14.48 3.44
N GLU A 165 -0.66 15.09 2.68
CA GLU A 165 -0.93 14.71 1.29
C GLU A 165 -0.43 15.81 0.34
N PHE A 166 0.33 15.41 -0.67
CA PHE A 166 0.90 16.32 -1.66
C PHE A 166 0.47 15.88 -3.06
N LEU A 167 0.09 16.85 -3.89
CA LEU A 167 -0.15 16.63 -5.31
C LEU A 167 1.08 17.07 -6.10
N TRP A 168 1.63 16.18 -6.92
CA TRP A 168 2.72 16.49 -7.84
C TRP A 168 2.19 16.70 -9.26
N GLU A 169 2.35 17.91 -9.79
CA GLU A 169 1.84 18.29 -11.12
C GLU A 169 2.89 18.13 -12.26
N GLY A 170 4.08 17.60 -11.96
CA GLY A 170 5.05 17.22 -13.01
C GLY A 170 5.89 18.35 -13.60
N LYS A 171 6.53 19.18 -12.76
CA LYS A 171 7.54 20.15 -13.22
C LYS A 171 8.96 19.63 -13.02
#